data_AF-A0A9P5ZSY3-F1
#
_entry.id   AF-A0A9P5ZSY3-F1
#
_cell.length_a   1.000
_cell.length_b   1.000
_cell.length_c   1.000
_cell.angle_alpha   90.00
_cell.angle_beta   90.00
_cell.angle_gamma   90.00
#
_symmetry.space_group_name_H-M   'P 1'
#
loop_
_entity.id
_entity.type
_entity.pdbx_description
1 polymer ?
#
loop_
_entity_poly.entity_id
_entity_poly.type
_entity_poly.pdbx_seq_one_letter_code
_entity_poly.pdbx_strand_id
1 'polypeptide(L)'
;MSLSLSTNMSILFTDHVHEFRRLRAEFWNTPGVHEELKAYEACDNDHEYKILKGLVPKPLVGRVTNDFGPAWQKSDTFFTDFPTHNVPQRVLSSTEHSHIICNVACHDTRLYSSDVDPSSSDKTAAAGMSYMHLLVIPSSKVYNAVSHLNPDLITEMKTHFWDFWVRDDSINKINRAIHDAMERRYAEVADAYQRNDNSTAPRRLAHLDAVMEECRISAVNFANTLRATRNSVDVVYGFHSHPHHSVGHLHMHVLLADPLFRTNSTLAHDRKTLSFEAVEHVLGAEEAESKSYGIRHC
;
A
#
# COMPACT_ATOMS: atom_id res chain seq x y z
N MET A 1 33.57 10.92 5.88
CA MET A 1 32.42 10.82 4.95
C MET A 1 31.07 10.59 5.65
N SER A 2 30.93 10.68 6.98
CA SER A 2 29.64 10.46 7.68
C SER A 2 28.81 11.73 7.95
N LEU A 3 29.38 12.93 7.76
CA LEU A 3 28.67 14.19 8.01
C LEU A 3 27.65 14.57 6.92
N SER A 4 27.77 14.08 5.68
CA SER A 4 26.82 14.44 4.60
C SER A 4 25.54 13.61 4.61
N LEU A 5 25.58 12.38 5.14
CA LEU A 5 24.39 11.52 5.25
C LEU A 5 23.46 11.97 6.40
N SER A 6 24.03 12.42 7.51
CA SER A 6 23.26 12.92 8.66
C SER A 6 22.46 14.19 8.33
N THR A 7 23.05 15.13 7.58
CA THR A 7 22.37 16.38 7.21
C THR A 7 21.24 16.13 6.21
N ASN A 8 21.45 15.25 5.22
CA ASN A 8 20.41 14.92 4.23
C ASN A 8 19.21 14.17 4.85
N MET A 9 19.46 13.28 5.82
CA MET A 9 18.38 12.60 6.58
C MET A 9 17.58 13.59 7.45
N SER A 10 18.25 14.55 8.10
CA SER A 10 17.60 15.56 8.94
C SER A 10 16.71 16.52 8.15
N ILE A 11 17.13 16.90 6.93
CA ILE A 11 16.33 17.78 6.05
C ILE A 11 15.06 17.04 5.60
N LEU A 12 15.20 15.80 5.12
CA LEU A 12 14.06 15.00 4.64
C LEU A 12 13.01 14.76 5.74
N PHE A 13 13.45 14.46 6.97
CA PHE A 13 12.55 14.30 8.11
C PHE A 13 11.77 15.60 8.40
N THR A 14 12.47 16.75 8.39
CA THR A 14 11.87 18.05 8.69
C THR A 14 10.83 18.43 7.64
N ASP A 15 11.14 18.22 6.37
CA ASP A 15 10.22 18.46 5.25
C ASP A 15 8.97 17.58 5.36
N HIS A 16 9.14 16.28 5.67
CA HIS A 16 8.00 15.37 5.88
C HIS A 16 7.14 15.76 7.08
N VAL A 17 7.74 16.23 8.18
CA VAL A 17 7.00 16.73 9.35
C VAL A 17 6.16 17.95 8.98
N HIS A 18 6.73 18.92 8.27
CA HIS A 18 6.02 20.11 7.82
C HIS A 18 4.89 19.76 6.86
N GLU A 19 5.16 18.90 5.88
CA GLU A 19 4.18 18.49 4.89
C GLU A 19 3.03 17.71 5.56
N PHE A 20 3.32 16.79 6.47
CA PHE A 20 2.28 16.05 7.17
C PHE A 20 1.38 16.97 8.02
N ARG A 21 1.95 17.92 8.76
CA ARG A 21 1.17 18.93 9.51
C ARG A 21 0.28 19.76 8.59
N ARG A 22 0.80 20.19 7.44
CA ARG A 22 0.03 20.93 6.43
C ARG A 22 -1.16 20.12 5.94
N LEU A 23 -0.93 18.86 5.53
CA LEU A 23 -1.99 17.97 5.05
C LEU A 23 -3.05 17.69 6.12
N ARG A 24 -2.64 17.48 7.38
CA ARG A 24 -3.57 17.33 8.51
C ARG A 24 -4.43 18.58 8.71
N ALA A 25 -3.80 19.76 8.76
CA ALA A 25 -4.52 21.01 8.94
C ALA A 25 -5.53 21.26 7.80
N GLU A 26 -5.13 21.04 6.55
CA GLU A 26 -6.03 21.15 5.39
C GLU A 26 -7.20 20.17 5.46
N PHE A 27 -6.92 18.92 5.82
CA PHE A 27 -7.95 17.89 5.94
C PHE A 27 -8.97 18.23 7.03
N TRP A 28 -8.51 18.55 8.25
CA TRP A 28 -9.41 18.87 9.37
C TRP A 28 -10.16 20.20 9.21
N ASN A 29 -9.62 21.15 8.45
CA ASN A 29 -10.30 22.39 8.09
C ASN A 29 -11.34 22.22 6.97
N THR A 30 -11.47 21.04 6.37
CA THR A 30 -12.47 20.78 5.33
C THR A 30 -13.87 20.67 5.95
N PRO A 31 -14.84 21.53 5.57
CA PRO A 31 -16.20 21.47 6.12
C PRO A 31 -16.85 20.11 5.87
N GLY A 32 -17.44 19.52 6.90
CA GLY A 32 -18.11 18.22 6.84
C GLY A 32 -17.21 16.98 7.06
N VAL A 33 -15.89 17.16 7.18
CA VAL A 33 -14.96 16.02 7.30
C VAL A 33 -15.24 15.16 8.56
N HIS A 34 -15.62 15.80 9.67
CA HIS A 34 -15.96 15.12 10.91
C HIS A 34 -17.20 14.22 10.76
N GLU A 35 -18.18 14.66 9.96
CA GLU A 35 -19.42 13.92 9.72
C GLU A 35 -19.15 12.69 8.84
N GLU A 36 -18.36 12.86 7.77
CA GLU A 36 -17.99 11.74 6.91
C GLU A 36 -17.08 10.71 7.62
N LEU A 37 -16.15 11.16 8.48
CA LEU A 37 -15.32 10.25 9.27
C LEU A 37 -16.18 9.41 10.23
N LYS A 38 -17.11 10.04 10.94
CA LYS A 38 -18.05 9.33 11.83
C LYS A 38 -18.91 8.33 11.05
N ALA A 39 -19.40 8.71 9.88
CA ALA A 39 -20.15 7.81 9.00
C ALA A 39 -19.30 6.63 8.53
N TYR A 40 -18.05 6.88 8.13
CA TYR A 40 -17.11 5.85 7.68
C TYR A 40 -16.76 4.85 8.79
N GLU A 41 -16.46 5.34 9.98
CA GLU A 41 -16.19 4.50 11.18
C GLU A 41 -17.42 3.68 11.59
N ALA A 42 -18.62 4.23 11.43
CA ALA A 42 -19.89 3.55 11.69
C ALA A 42 -20.34 2.60 10.56
N CYS A 43 -19.57 2.47 9.47
CA CYS A 43 -19.93 1.70 8.28
C CYS A 43 -21.27 2.15 7.65
N ASP A 44 -21.61 3.44 7.72
CA ASP A 44 -22.87 3.98 7.20
C ASP A 44 -22.88 3.93 5.66
N ASN A 45 -23.69 3.04 5.11
CA ASN A 45 -23.81 2.84 3.66
C ASN A 45 -24.88 3.73 3.01
N ASP A 46 -25.69 4.41 3.82
CA ASP A 46 -26.67 5.38 3.34
C ASP A 46 -26.03 6.78 3.20
N HIS A 47 -24.99 7.07 3.99
CA HIS A 47 -24.26 8.33 3.95
C HIS A 47 -23.68 8.67 2.57
N GLU A 48 -23.73 9.94 2.18
CA GLU A 48 -23.19 10.43 0.91
C GLU A 48 -21.76 10.99 1.10
N TYR A 49 -20.75 10.13 0.92
CA TYR A 49 -19.34 10.52 0.98
C TYR A 49 -18.93 11.40 -0.22
N LYS A 50 -18.49 12.63 0.05
CA LYS A 50 -18.04 13.64 -0.92
C LYS A 50 -16.59 14.09 -0.68
N ILE A 51 -16.12 14.01 0.56
CA ILE A 51 -14.81 14.47 1.01
C ILE A 51 -13.84 13.28 1.04
N LEU A 52 -14.26 12.16 1.64
CA LEU A 52 -13.45 10.96 1.72
C LEU A 52 -13.28 10.34 0.32
N LYS A 53 -12.03 10.05 -0.05
CA LYS A 53 -11.63 9.51 -1.35
C LYS A 53 -11.11 8.08 -1.19
N GLY A 54 -10.99 7.35 -2.29
CA GLY A 54 -10.41 6.00 -2.28
C GLY A 54 -11.31 4.93 -1.64
N LEU A 55 -12.60 5.21 -1.50
CA LEU A 55 -13.64 4.19 -1.28
C LEU A 55 -13.78 3.30 -2.54
N VAL A 56 -14.43 2.15 -2.40
CA VAL A 56 -14.70 1.27 -3.53
C VAL A 56 -15.49 2.04 -4.62
N PRO A 57 -15.10 1.93 -5.90
CA PRO A 57 -15.82 2.59 -6.98
C PRO A 57 -17.30 2.20 -7.04
N LYS A 58 -18.19 3.16 -7.30
CA LYS A 58 -19.65 2.92 -7.41
C LYS A 58 -20.05 1.70 -8.24
N PRO A 59 -19.41 1.38 -9.40
CA PRO A 59 -19.76 0.19 -10.17
C PRO A 59 -19.50 -1.14 -9.46
N LEU A 60 -18.67 -1.17 -8.42
CA LEU A 60 -18.36 -2.37 -7.63
C LEU A 60 -19.28 -2.55 -6.42
N VAL A 61 -20.00 -1.51 -5.98
CA VAL A 61 -20.94 -1.60 -4.86
C VAL A 61 -22.04 -2.61 -5.19
N GLY A 62 -22.33 -3.52 -4.25
CA GLY A 62 -23.25 -4.64 -4.40
C GLY A 62 -22.69 -5.84 -5.17
N ARG A 63 -21.42 -5.80 -5.61
CA ARG A 63 -20.77 -6.92 -6.33
C ARG A 63 -19.81 -7.69 -5.43
N VAL A 64 -19.70 -8.98 -5.71
CA VAL A 64 -18.61 -9.85 -5.26
C VAL A 64 -17.60 -9.91 -6.40
N THR A 65 -16.39 -9.36 -6.23
CA THR A 65 -15.44 -9.18 -7.35
C THR A 65 -14.38 -10.27 -7.48
N ASN A 66 -14.21 -11.10 -6.46
CA ASN A 66 -13.15 -12.14 -6.41
C ASN A 66 -13.73 -13.54 -6.11
N ASP A 67 -15.03 -13.75 -6.37
CA ASP A 67 -15.78 -14.98 -6.02
C ASP A 67 -15.68 -15.40 -4.53
N PHE A 68 -15.21 -14.47 -3.68
CA PHE A 68 -14.98 -14.62 -2.26
C PHE A 68 -15.50 -13.39 -1.52
N GLY A 69 -16.03 -13.64 -0.32
CA GLY A 69 -16.44 -12.60 0.61
C GLY A 69 -17.81 -11.97 0.32
N PRO A 70 -18.20 -11.02 1.18
CA PRO A 70 -19.46 -10.31 1.01
C PRO A 70 -19.39 -9.33 -0.16
N ALA A 71 -20.57 -8.90 -0.63
CA ALA A 71 -20.67 -7.85 -1.62
C ALA A 71 -20.15 -6.52 -1.06
N TRP A 72 -19.40 -5.77 -1.87
CA TRP A 72 -18.87 -4.46 -1.46
C TRP A 72 -19.99 -3.48 -1.11
N GLN A 73 -19.78 -2.73 -0.04
CA GLN A 73 -20.67 -1.67 0.43
C GLN A 73 -20.12 -0.28 0.10
N LYS A 74 -20.96 0.75 0.22
CA LYS A 74 -20.60 2.12 -0.14
C LYS A 74 -19.50 2.71 0.75
N SER A 75 -19.48 2.33 2.02
CA SER A 75 -18.46 2.75 2.98
C SER A 75 -17.19 1.89 2.93
N ASP A 76 -17.10 0.92 2.01
CA ASP A 76 -15.95 0.03 1.96
C ASP A 76 -14.79 0.64 1.17
N THR A 77 -13.62 0.12 1.47
CA THR A 77 -12.39 0.29 0.69
C THR A 77 -11.89 -1.08 0.28
N PHE A 78 -10.92 -1.15 -0.63
CA PHE A 78 -10.29 -2.43 -0.96
C PHE A 78 -9.57 -3.11 0.21
N PHE A 79 -9.39 -2.42 1.34
CA PHE A 79 -8.76 -2.95 2.56
C PHE A 79 -9.75 -3.16 3.72
N THR A 80 -11.01 -2.76 3.56
CA THR A 80 -12.06 -3.03 4.54
C THR A 80 -12.25 -4.53 4.70
N ASP A 81 -12.24 -4.99 5.95
CA ASP A 81 -12.41 -6.41 6.32
C ASP A 81 -11.59 -7.34 5.41
N PHE A 82 -10.34 -6.95 5.12
CA PHE A 82 -9.54 -7.57 4.06
C PHE A 82 -9.54 -9.11 4.09
N PRO A 83 -9.42 -9.80 5.25
CA PRO A 83 -9.47 -11.26 5.31
C PRO A 83 -10.80 -11.88 4.87
N THR A 84 -11.92 -11.16 4.95
CA THR A 84 -13.24 -11.66 4.53
C THR A 84 -13.46 -11.50 3.03
N HIS A 85 -12.90 -10.46 2.41
CA HIS A 85 -13.01 -10.18 0.97
C HIS A 85 -11.94 -10.85 0.11
N ASN A 86 -11.00 -11.57 0.72
CA ASN A 86 -9.85 -12.16 0.05
C ASN A 86 -9.59 -13.58 0.49
N VAL A 87 -8.93 -14.35 -0.38
CA VAL A 87 -8.45 -15.69 -0.02
C VAL A 87 -7.40 -15.57 1.11
N PRO A 88 -7.40 -16.50 2.11
CA PRO A 88 -6.55 -16.39 3.29
C PRO A 88 -5.06 -16.21 2.99
N GLN A 89 -4.59 -16.77 1.87
CA GLN A 89 -3.19 -16.71 1.45
C GLN A 89 -2.70 -15.28 1.13
N ARG A 90 -3.61 -14.32 0.92
CA ARG A 90 -3.25 -12.91 0.74
C ARG A 90 -2.82 -12.20 2.02
N VAL A 91 -3.08 -12.82 3.18
CA VAL A 91 -2.66 -12.30 4.49
C VAL A 91 -1.41 -13.06 4.93
N LEU A 92 -0.29 -12.36 5.03
CA LEU A 92 1.02 -12.93 5.38
C LEU A 92 1.14 -13.14 6.91
N SER A 93 0.56 -12.21 7.66
CA SER A 93 0.49 -12.21 9.12
C SER A 93 -0.67 -11.35 9.60
N SER A 94 -1.21 -11.68 10.77
CA SER A 94 -2.30 -10.95 11.43
C SER A 94 -2.02 -10.82 12.92
N THR A 95 -2.38 -9.68 13.49
CA THR A 95 -2.65 -9.49 14.92
C THR A 95 -4.14 -9.25 15.11
N GLU A 96 -4.55 -8.88 16.33
CA GLU A 96 -5.89 -8.34 16.59
C GLU A 96 -6.10 -6.96 15.92
N HIS A 97 -5.01 -6.21 15.71
CA HIS A 97 -5.08 -4.80 15.32
C HIS A 97 -4.70 -4.54 13.88
N SER A 98 -3.90 -5.40 13.24
CA SER A 98 -3.45 -5.19 11.87
C SER A 98 -3.17 -6.48 11.09
N HIS A 99 -3.09 -6.33 9.77
CA HIS A 99 -2.75 -7.37 8.81
C HIS A 99 -1.58 -6.93 7.94
N ILE A 100 -0.67 -7.86 7.66
CA ILE A 100 0.40 -7.68 6.68
C ILE A 100 -0.01 -8.37 5.38
N ILE A 101 -0.04 -7.61 4.30
CA ILE A 101 -0.45 -8.07 2.98
C ILE A 101 0.61 -7.69 1.94
N CYS A 102 0.66 -8.43 0.84
CA CYS A 102 1.44 -8.02 -0.32
C CYS A 102 0.66 -6.97 -1.12
N ASN A 103 1.33 -5.92 -1.59
CA ASN A 103 0.72 -5.07 -2.60
C ASN A 103 0.53 -5.90 -3.88
N VAL A 104 -0.69 -6.02 -4.39
CA VAL A 104 -0.99 -6.80 -5.61
C VAL A 104 -0.36 -6.21 -6.87
N ALA A 105 0.08 -4.96 -6.81
CA ALA A 105 0.84 -4.33 -7.87
C ALA A 105 2.37 -4.38 -7.64
N CYS A 106 2.86 -5.16 -6.67
CA CYS A 106 4.31 -5.32 -6.46
C CYS A 106 4.98 -5.94 -7.69
N HIS A 107 6.22 -5.52 -8.00
CA HIS A 107 7.16 -6.09 -9.01
C HIS A 107 6.52 -6.70 -10.26
N ASP A 108 6.67 -6.19 -11.48
CA ASP A 108 7.79 -5.52 -12.16
C ASP A 108 7.15 -4.50 -13.12
N THR A 109 7.70 -3.29 -13.26
CA THR A 109 7.10 -2.23 -14.10
C THR A 109 6.83 -2.68 -15.54
N ARG A 110 7.60 -3.65 -16.07
CA ARG A 110 7.41 -4.22 -17.41
C ARG A 110 6.03 -4.86 -17.63
N LEU A 111 5.36 -5.34 -16.58
CA LEU A 111 3.99 -5.90 -16.68
C LEU A 111 2.90 -4.82 -16.84
N TYR A 112 3.30 -3.55 -16.81
CA TYR A 112 2.41 -2.39 -16.85
C TYR A 112 2.77 -1.41 -17.98
N SER A 113 3.78 -1.73 -18.80
CA SER A 113 4.14 -0.92 -19.96
C SER A 113 3.05 -0.95 -21.03
N SER A 114 3.03 0.05 -21.90
CA SER A 114 1.98 0.21 -22.92
C SER A 114 1.94 -0.91 -23.96
N ASP A 115 3.04 -1.61 -24.19
CA ASP A 115 3.13 -2.77 -25.07
C ASP A 115 2.63 -4.08 -24.43
N VAL A 116 2.47 -4.09 -23.10
CA VAL A 116 1.93 -5.21 -22.33
C VAL A 116 0.51 -4.96 -21.82
N ASP A 117 0.14 -3.73 -21.48
CA ASP A 117 -1.19 -3.46 -20.95
C ASP A 117 -2.29 -3.66 -22.01
N PRO A 118 -3.41 -4.33 -21.69
CA PRO A 118 -4.50 -4.57 -22.64
C PRO A 118 -5.12 -3.31 -23.25
N SER A 119 -5.07 -2.18 -22.54
CA SER A 119 -5.56 -0.89 -23.02
C SER A 119 -4.52 -0.09 -23.82
N SER A 120 -3.34 -0.66 -24.06
CA SER A 120 -2.20 -0.01 -24.73
C SER A 120 -1.75 1.30 -24.08
N SER A 121 -2.10 1.50 -22.82
CA SER A 121 -1.76 2.69 -22.03
C SER A 121 -0.66 2.33 -21.05
N ASP A 122 0.35 3.20 -20.93
CA ASP A 122 1.42 3.02 -19.96
C ASP A 122 0.87 3.22 -18.54
N LYS A 123 0.94 2.16 -17.73
CA LYS A 123 0.53 2.11 -16.33
C LYS A 123 1.69 1.77 -15.41
N THR A 124 2.93 1.93 -15.84
CA THR A 124 4.14 1.69 -15.01
C THR A 124 4.11 2.46 -13.69
N ALA A 125 3.45 3.62 -13.66
CA ALA A 125 3.21 4.40 -12.45
C ALA A 125 2.28 3.72 -11.42
N ALA A 126 1.61 2.62 -11.77
CA ALA A 126 0.79 1.82 -10.86
C ALA A 126 1.53 0.63 -10.24
N ALA A 127 2.74 0.30 -10.72
CA ALA A 127 3.57 -0.78 -10.20
C ALA A 127 4.07 -0.48 -8.78
N GLY A 128 4.66 -1.48 -8.13
CA GLY A 128 5.23 -1.36 -6.79
C GLY A 128 6.48 -0.49 -6.74
N MET A 129 6.81 0.01 -5.55
CA MET A 129 7.96 0.89 -5.31
C MET A 129 9.28 0.15 -5.08
N SER A 130 9.21 -1.15 -4.84
CA SER A 130 10.34 -2.05 -4.64
C SER A 130 9.91 -3.49 -4.95
N TYR A 131 10.86 -4.40 -5.16
CA TYR A 131 10.63 -5.85 -5.28
C TYR A 131 9.74 -6.34 -4.14
N MET A 132 10.13 -5.99 -2.90
CA MET A 132 9.27 -6.15 -1.73
C MET A 132 8.51 -4.85 -1.50
N HIS A 133 7.22 -4.86 -1.86
CA HIS A 133 6.28 -3.81 -1.52
C HIS A 133 5.12 -4.42 -0.76
N LEU A 134 5.21 -4.38 0.57
CA LEU A 134 4.16 -4.85 1.46
C LEU A 134 3.35 -3.68 1.98
N LEU A 135 2.16 -4.00 2.49
CA LEU A 135 1.30 -3.07 3.20
C LEU A 135 0.99 -3.67 4.56
N VAL A 136 1.09 -2.85 5.61
CA VAL A 136 0.46 -3.15 6.89
C VAL A 136 -0.81 -2.32 6.96
N ILE A 137 -1.95 -2.94 7.23
CA ILE A 137 -3.28 -2.30 7.28
C ILE A 137 -3.92 -2.60 8.63
N PRO A 138 -4.63 -1.66 9.26
CA PRO A 138 -5.36 -1.97 10.48
C PRO A 138 -6.55 -2.89 10.20
N SER A 139 -6.97 -3.65 11.21
CA SER A 139 -8.20 -4.44 11.16
C SER A 139 -9.45 -3.57 11.32
N SER A 140 -9.32 -2.39 11.93
CA SER A 140 -10.40 -1.41 12.08
C SER A 140 -10.50 -0.45 10.89
N LYS A 141 -11.69 0.12 10.65
CA LYS A 141 -11.88 1.17 9.63
C LYS A 141 -11.23 2.48 10.06
N VAL A 142 -9.97 2.66 9.69
CA VAL A 142 -9.27 3.95 9.82
C VAL A 142 -9.06 4.51 8.42
N TYR A 143 -9.53 5.73 8.16
CA TYR A 143 -9.54 6.28 6.81
C TYR A 143 -8.14 6.58 6.26
N ASN A 144 -7.33 7.37 6.97
CA ASN A 144 -5.98 7.72 6.51
C ASN A 144 -5.13 8.22 7.69
N ALA A 145 -3.80 8.30 7.51
CA ALA A 145 -2.90 8.85 8.53
C ALA A 145 -3.29 10.27 8.95
N VAL A 146 -3.81 11.11 8.02
CA VAL A 146 -4.21 12.49 8.36
C VAL A 146 -5.44 12.58 9.27
N SER A 147 -6.31 11.57 9.26
CA SER A 147 -7.51 11.52 10.11
C SER A 147 -7.23 10.81 11.44
N HIS A 148 -6.09 10.13 11.56
CA HIS A 148 -5.78 9.39 12.77
C HIS A 148 -5.26 10.32 13.86
N LEU A 149 -5.60 10.03 15.11
CA LEU A 149 -5.26 10.84 16.27
C LEU A 149 -4.30 10.16 17.23
N ASN A 150 -4.25 8.82 17.26
CA ASN A 150 -3.44 8.07 18.22
C ASN A 150 -2.18 7.48 17.57
N PRO A 151 -0.95 7.80 18.01
CA PRO A 151 0.25 7.16 17.49
C PRO A 151 0.36 5.65 17.77
N ASP A 152 -0.39 5.11 18.75
CA ASP A 152 -0.27 3.70 19.19
C ASP A 152 -0.52 2.71 18.06
N LEU A 153 -1.54 2.92 17.22
CA LEU A 153 -1.85 2.01 16.11
C LEU A 153 -0.76 2.03 15.05
N ILE A 154 -0.21 3.21 14.75
CA ILE A 154 0.91 3.36 13.80
C ILE A 154 2.14 2.60 14.34
N THR A 155 2.44 2.76 15.63
CA THR A 155 3.51 2.03 16.32
C THR A 155 3.29 0.52 16.32
N GLU A 156 2.04 0.08 16.55
CA GLU A 156 1.64 -1.33 16.47
C GLU A 156 1.90 -1.90 15.07
N MET A 157 1.53 -1.19 14.01
CA MET A 157 1.72 -1.65 12.63
C MET A 157 3.21 -1.89 12.30
N LYS A 158 4.12 -1.02 12.78
CA LYS A 158 5.58 -1.19 12.62
C LYS A 158 6.09 -2.34 13.47
N THR A 159 5.59 -2.49 14.70
CA THR A 159 5.94 -3.59 15.61
C THR A 159 5.52 -4.93 15.03
N HIS A 160 4.27 -5.06 14.57
CA HIS A 160 3.75 -6.25 13.91
C HIS A 160 4.59 -6.61 12.68
N PHE A 161 4.99 -5.64 11.84
CA PHE A 161 5.89 -5.92 10.74
C PHE A 161 7.23 -6.49 11.22
N TRP A 162 7.87 -5.92 12.23
CA TRP A 162 9.15 -6.44 12.72
C TRP A 162 9.04 -7.83 13.31
N ASP A 163 7.99 -8.10 14.10
CA ASP A 163 7.70 -9.43 14.66
C ASP A 163 7.49 -10.45 13.54
N PHE A 164 6.79 -10.06 12.47
CA PHE A 164 6.67 -10.89 11.28
C PHE A 164 8.02 -11.06 10.58
N TRP A 165 8.75 -9.96 10.36
CA TRP A 165 9.97 -9.90 9.59
C TRP A 165 11.03 -10.82 10.15
N VAL A 166 11.16 -10.96 11.48
CA VAL A 166 12.17 -11.79 12.16
C VAL A 166 11.84 -13.29 12.22
N ARG A 167 10.64 -13.72 11.82
CA ARG A 167 10.28 -15.15 11.76
C ARG A 167 11.03 -15.90 10.66
N ASP A 168 11.30 -17.19 10.84
CA ASP A 168 12.01 -18.00 9.84
C ASP A 168 11.24 -18.19 8.53
N ASP A 169 9.90 -18.14 8.58
CA ASP A 169 9.03 -18.36 7.43
C ASP A 169 8.70 -17.08 6.62
N SER A 170 9.09 -15.90 7.12
CA SER A 170 8.63 -14.60 6.61
C SER A 170 9.06 -14.37 5.15
N ILE A 171 10.34 -14.53 4.84
CA ILE A 171 10.88 -14.33 3.49
C ILE A 171 10.23 -15.26 2.48
N ASN A 172 9.99 -16.52 2.84
CA ASN A 172 9.34 -17.46 1.94
C ASN A 172 7.85 -17.16 1.74
N LYS A 173 7.17 -16.56 2.73
CA LYS A 173 5.81 -16.04 2.54
C LYS A 173 5.79 -14.83 1.61
N ILE A 174 6.69 -13.87 1.83
CA ILE A 174 6.82 -12.66 1.01
C ILE A 174 7.09 -13.03 -0.45
N ASN A 175 8.11 -13.85 -0.70
CA ASN A 175 8.49 -14.24 -2.07
C ASN A 175 7.37 -15.00 -2.79
N ARG A 176 6.62 -15.86 -2.07
CA ARG A 176 5.44 -16.53 -2.66
C ARG A 176 4.35 -15.53 -3.02
N ALA A 177 4.03 -14.59 -2.13
CA ALA A 177 2.99 -13.61 -2.40
C ALA A 177 3.33 -12.67 -3.56
N ILE A 178 4.60 -12.27 -3.70
CA ILE A 178 5.09 -11.48 -4.85
C ILE A 178 4.94 -12.29 -6.14
N HIS A 179 5.38 -13.55 -6.15
CA HIS A 179 5.24 -14.43 -7.30
C HIS A 179 3.76 -14.62 -7.69
N ASP A 180 2.88 -14.87 -6.72
CA ASP A 180 1.44 -15.02 -6.95
C ASP A 180 0.82 -13.73 -7.54
N ALA A 181 1.26 -12.55 -7.10
CA ALA A 181 0.81 -11.27 -7.65
C ALA A 181 1.22 -11.11 -9.12
N MET A 182 2.46 -11.47 -9.46
CA MET A 182 2.95 -11.44 -10.84
C MET A 182 2.17 -12.40 -11.75
N GLU A 183 2.01 -13.67 -11.33
CA GLU A 183 1.29 -14.69 -12.12
C GLU A 183 -0.17 -14.30 -12.32
N ARG A 184 -0.80 -13.73 -11.30
CA ARG A 184 -2.16 -13.19 -11.41
C ARG A 184 -2.23 -12.10 -12.47
N ARG A 185 -1.29 -11.14 -12.44
CA ARG A 185 -1.24 -10.06 -13.45
C ARG A 185 -1.04 -10.62 -14.85
N TYR A 186 -0.14 -11.59 -15.02
CA TYR A 186 0.05 -12.30 -16.28
C TYR A 186 -1.26 -12.91 -16.78
N ALA A 187 -1.97 -13.68 -15.95
CA ALA A 187 -3.23 -14.31 -16.31
C ALA A 187 -4.30 -13.27 -16.71
N GLU A 188 -4.43 -12.18 -15.95
CA GLU A 188 -5.38 -11.10 -16.26
C GLU A 188 -5.11 -10.44 -17.63
N VAL A 189 -3.84 -10.22 -17.97
CA VAL A 189 -3.45 -9.65 -19.27
C VAL A 189 -3.67 -10.65 -20.40
N ALA A 190 -3.27 -11.90 -20.20
CA ALA A 190 -3.46 -12.97 -21.19
C ALA A 190 -4.94 -13.18 -21.54
N ASP A 191 -5.80 -13.26 -20.52
CA ASP A 191 -7.26 -13.39 -20.68
C ASP A 191 -7.86 -12.17 -21.40
N ALA A 192 -7.33 -10.96 -21.17
CA ALA A 192 -7.78 -9.77 -21.87
C ALA A 192 -7.37 -9.79 -23.35
N TYR A 193 -6.18 -10.27 -23.68
CA TYR A 193 -5.73 -10.42 -25.08
C TYR A 193 -6.62 -11.40 -25.85
N GLN A 194 -6.94 -12.53 -25.24
CA GLN A 194 -7.78 -13.56 -25.86
C GLN A 194 -9.23 -13.07 -26.08
N ARG A 195 -9.76 -12.21 -25.20
CA ARG A 195 -11.14 -11.70 -25.34
C ARG A 195 -11.27 -10.56 -26.35
N ASN A 196 -10.24 -9.72 -26.50
CA ASN A 196 -10.36 -8.45 -27.22
C ASN A 196 -9.93 -8.50 -28.70
N ASP A 197 -8.95 -9.33 -29.06
CA ASP A 197 -8.46 -9.40 -30.45
C ASP A 197 -7.78 -10.73 -30.77
N ASN A 198 -8.54 -11.66 -31.33
CA ASN A 198 -8.04 -12.98 -31.74
C ASN A 198 -6.94 -12.92 -32.82
N SER A 199 -6.88 -11.86 -33.62
CA SER A 199 -5.94 -11.79 -34.74
C SER A 199 -4.53 -11.43 -34.30
N THR A 200 -4.38 -10.55 -33.31
CA THR A 200 -3.07 -10.16 -32.76
C THR A 200 -2.70 -10.89 -31.48
N ALA A 201 -3.66 -11.57 -30.82
CA ALA A 201 -3.45 -12.31 -29.59
C ALA A 201 -2.22 -13.25 -29.62
N PRO A 202 -1.96 -14.06 -30.67
CA PRO A 202 -0.79 -14.95 -30.65
C PRO A 202 0.54 -14.21 -30.51
N ARG A 203 0.70 -13.08 -31.23
CA ARG A 203 1.91 -12.26 -31.14
C ARG A 203 2.01 -11.55 -29.79
N ARG A 204 0.90 -11.03 -29.28
CA ARG A 204 0.88 -10.31 -28.00
C ARG A 204 1.14 -11.25 -26.82
N LEU A 205 0.61 -12.48 -26.87
CA LEU A 205 0.88 -13.51 -25.86
C LEU A 205 2.35 -13.93 -25.90
N ALA A 206 2.94 -14.17 -27.08
CA ALA A 206 4.36 -14.49 -27.19
C ALA A 206 5.26 -13.38 -26.61
N HIS A 207 4.89 -12.11 -26.81
CA HIS A 207 5.58 -10.97 -26.18
C HIS A 207 5.41 -10.96 -24.66
N LEU A 208 4.18 -11.13 -24.17
CA LEU A 208 3.89 -11.20 -22.73
C LEU A 208 4.66 -12.36 -22.06
N ASP A 209 4.73 -13.53 -22.70
CA ASP A 209 5.48 -14.69 -22.21
C ASP A 209 6.98 -14.37 -22.07
N ALA A 210 7.57 -13.72 -23.07
CA ALA A 210 8.96 -13.31 -23.03
C ALA A 210 9.23 -12.30 -21.89
N VAL A 211 8.36 -11.29 -21.74
CA VAL A 211 8.46 -10.33 -20.62
C VAL A 211 8.32 -11.05 -19.28
N MET A 212 7.36 -11.95 -19.15
CA MET A 212 7.09 -12.68 -17.91
C MET A 212 8.26 -13.61 -17.54
N GLU A 213 8.93 -14.22 -18.51
CA GLU A 213 10.14 -15.03 -18.25
C GLU A 213 11.25 -14.18 -17.63
N GLU A 214 11.53 -13.00 -18.18
CA GLU A 214 12.52 -12.09 -17.58
C GLU A 214 12.10 -11.59 -16.19
N CYS A 215 10.80 -11.39 -15.96
CA CYS A 215 10.25 -11.04 -14.66
C CYS A 215 10.42 -12.16 -13.63
N ARG A 216 10.23 -13.43 -14.02
CA ARG A 216 10.48 -14.60 -13.16
C ARG A 216 11.95 -14.74 -12.81
N ILE A 217 12.84 -14.58 -13.79
CA ILE A 217 14.29 -14.61 -13.57
C ILE A 217 14.71 -13.51 -12.58
N SER A 218 14.23 -12.27 -12.77
CA SER A 218 14.55 -11.17 -11.85
C SER A 218 13.98 -11.43 -10.44
N ALA A 219 12.75 -11.95 -10.33
CA ALA A 219 12.14 -12.28 -9.06
C ALA A 219 12.90 -13.37 -8.30
N VAL A 220 13.40 -14.41 -8.99
CA VAL A 220 14.24 -15.45 -8.37
C VAL A 220 15.56 -14.87 -7.87
N ASN A 221 16.21 -14.02 -8.67
CA ASN A 221 17.45 -13.36 -8.28
C ASN A 221 17.24 -12.47 -7.04
N PHE A 222 16.19 -11.63 -7.03
CA PHE A 222 15.86 -10.81 -5.87
C PHE A 222 15.48 -11.66 -4.65
N ALA A 223 14.70 -12.72 -4.81
CA ALA A 223 14.37 -13.63 -3.72
C ALA A 223 15.62 -14.24 -3.07
N ASN A 224 16.61 -14.64 -3.89
CA ASN A 224 17.86 -15.20 -3.41
C ASN A 224 18.73 -14.16 -2.71
N THR A 225 18.85 -12.96 -3.29
CA THR A 225 19.55 -11.85 -2.66
C THR A 225 18.91 -11.50 -1.32
N LEU A 226 17.59 -11.35 -1.27
CA LEU A 226 16.85 -11.02 -0.05
C LEU A 226 17.08 -12.05 1.06
N ARG A 227 17.11 -13.35 0.73
CA ARG A 227 17.45 -14.40 1.70
C ARG A 227 18.87 -14.24 2.24
N ALA A 228 19.83 -13.92 1.38
CA ALA A 228 21.23 -13.77 1.75
C ALA A 228 21.50 -12.49 2.55
N THR A 229 20.75 -11.42 2.31
CA THR A 229 21.00 -10.09 2.87
C THR A 229 19.94 -9.63 3.88
N ARG A 230 18.97 -10.49 4.26
CA ARG A 230 17.85 -10.16 5.16
C ARG A 230 18.23 -9.34 6.40
N ASN A 231 19.37 -9.64 7.01
CA ASN A 231 19.81 -9.00 8.26
C ASN A 231 20.62 -7.71 8.03
N SER A 232 20.88 -7.35 6.78
CA SER A 232 21.68 -6.20 6.38
C SER A 232 20.97 -5.29 5.37
N VAL A 233 19.69 -5.53 5.09
CA VAL A 233 18.87 -4.67 4.23
C VAL A 233 18.15 -3.63 5.07
N ASP A 234 18.15 -2.41 4.57
CA ASP A 234 17.37 -1.33 5.15
C ASP A 234 15.91 -1.44 4.70
N VAL A 235 15.00 -1.39 5.68
CA VAL A 235 13.55 -1.36 5.44
C VAL A 235 13.04 0.05 5.67
N VAL A 236 12.29 0.57 4.69
CA VAL A 236 11.66 1.90 4.75
C VAL A 236 10.18 1.76 4.99
N TYR A 237 9.66 2.62 5.85
CA TYR A 237 8.26 2.71 6.21
C TYR A 237 7.70 4.06 5.80
N GLY A 238 6.52 4.08 5.19
CA GLY A 238 5.89 5.33 4.84
C GLY A 238 4.40 5.25 4.56
N PHE A 239 3.79 6.42 4.47
CA PHE A 239 2.35 6.58 4.29
C PHE A 239 2.07 7.48 3.09
N HIS A 240 1.06 7.10 2.31
CA HIS A 240 0.43 8.04 1.40
C HIS A 240 -0.73 8.73 2.13
N SER A 241 -0.57 10.02 2.40
CA SER A 241 -1.58 10.82 3.11
C SER A 241 -2.62 11.40 2.15
N HIS A 242 -3.85 11.66 2.62
CA HIS A 242 -4.82 12.45 1.86
C HIS A 242 -4.22 13.83 1.51
N PRO A 243 -4.43 14.35 0.29
CA PRO A 243 -5.29 13.83 -0.78
C PRO A 243 -4.59 12.89 -1.77
N HIS A 244 -3.35 12.45 -1.48
CA HIS A 244 -2.48 11.73 -2.41
C HIS A 244 -2.56 10.20 -2.33
N HIS A 245 -3.34 9.65 -1.40
CA HIS A 245 -3.58 8.20 -1.30
C HIS A 245 -4.42 7.66 -2.47
N SER A 246 -4.23 6.39 -2.78
CA SER A 246 -5.07 5.66 -3.75
C SER A 246 -6.28 4.99 -3.09
N VAL A 247 -6.13 4.52 -1.85
CA VAL A 247 -7.16 3.82 -1.08
C VAL A 247 -7.43 4.62 0.20
N GLY A 248 -8.71 4.84 0.50
CA GLY A 248 -9.21 5.60 1.66
C GLY A 248 -9.18 4.79 2.95
N HIS A 249 -8.13 4.00 3.15
CA HIS A 249 -7.92 3.20 4.34
C HIS A 249 -6.47 3.38 4.78
N LEU A 250 -6.20 3.48 6.08
CA LEU A 250 -4.85 3.62 6.59
C LEU A 250 -4.00 2.42 6.16
N HIS A 251 -2.85 2.66 5.56
CA HIS A 251 -1.91 1.60 5.22
C HIS A 251 -0.48 2.12 5.26
N MET A 252 0.39 1.38 5.93
CA MET A 252 1.81 1.65 5.95
C MET A 252 2.48 0.84 4.84
N HIS A 253 3.17 1.54 3.94
CA HIS A 253 4.04 0.94 2.96
C HIS A 253 5.31 0.44 3.63
N VAL A 254 5.70 -0.80 3.32
CA VAL A 254 6.95 -1.40 3.79
C VAL A 254 7.78 -1.82 2.57
N LEU A 255 8.96 -1.21 2.43
CA LEU A 255 9.79 -1.28 1.23
C LEU A 255 11.23 -1.66 1.57
N LEU A 256 11.95 -2.27 0.64
CA LEU A 256 13.41 -2.34 0.70
C LEU A 256 14.01 -1.05 0.15
N ALA A 257 14.91 -0.42 0.92
CA ALA A 257 15.56 0.84 0.55
C ALA A 257 16.61 0.66 -0.55
N ASP A 258 17.29 -0.48 -0.53
CA ASP A 258 18.45 -0.76 -1.38
C ASP A 258 18.06 -0.63 -2.87
N PRO A 259 18.76 0.24 -3.64
CA PRO A 259 18.49 0.46 -5.06
C PRO A 259 18.44 -0.82 -5.89
N LEU A 260 19.16 -1.88 -5.50
CA LEU A 260 19.12 -3.17 -6.17
C LEU A 260 17.70 -3.72 -6.25
N PHE A 261 16.92 -3.65 -5.17
CA PHE A 261 15.53 -4.14 -5.17
C PHE A 261 14.55 -3.21 -5.88
N ARG A 262 15.01 -2.04 -6.34
CA ARG A 262 14.16 -1.01 -6.94
C ARG A 262 14.38 -0.85 -8.45
N THR A 263 15.26 -1.64 -9.07
CA THR A 263 15.63 -1.48 -10.49
C THR A 263 14.45 -1.61 -11.45
N ASN A 264 13.45 -2.43 -11.10
CA ASN A 264 12.25 -2.67 -11.91
C ASN A 264 10.97 -2.18 -11.22
N SER A 265 11.11 -1.16 -10.39
CA SER A 265 10.03 -0.56 -9.60
C SER A 265 9.79 0.88 -10.00
N THR A 266 8.66 1.44 -9.58
CA THR A 266 8.35 2.84 -9.84
C THR A 266 8.84 3.75 -8.72
N LEU A 267 9.33 4.95 -9.09
CA LEU A 267 9.60 6.04 -8.15
C LEU A 267 8.43 7.05 -8.10
N ALA A 268 7.36 6.82 -8.86
CA ALA A 268 6.25 7.77 -9.01
C ALA A 268 5.53 8.07 -7.67
N HIS A 269 5.65 7.16 -6.72
CA HIS A 269 5.01 7.22 -5.41
C HIS A 269 5.92 7.77 -4.30
N ASP A 270 7.25 7.83 -4.52
CA ASP A 270 8.19 8.29 -3.50
C ASP A 270 7.91 9.72 -3.05
N ARG A 271 7.65 10.61 -4.02
CA ARG A 271 7.40 12.04 -3.75
C ARG A 271 6.18 12.32 -2.87
N LYS A 272 5.26 11.37 -2.73
CA LYS A 272 4.04 11.50 -1.91
C LYS A 272 4.08 10.61 -0.67
N THR A 273 5.19 9.90 -0.46
CA THR A 273 5.41 9.03 0.69
C THR A 273 5.97 9.86 1.82
N LEU A 274 5.23 9.97 2.91
CA LEU A 274 5.71 10.56 4.15
C LEU A 274 6.30 9.45 5.02
N SER A 275 7.50 9.66 5.55
CA SER A 275 8.19 8.69 6.40
C SER A 275 7.39 8.40 7.67
N PHE A 276 7.41 7.14 8.11
CA PHE A 276 6.84 6.71 9.38
C PHE A 276 7.23 7.62 10.55
N GLU A 277 8.53 7.92 10.67
CA GLU A 277 9.08 8.69 11.79
C GLU A 277 8.46 10.09 11.87
N ALA A 278 8.19 10.71 10.71
CA ALA A 278 7.58 12.04 10.65
C ALA A 278 6.09 11.99 11.05
N VAL A 279 5.37 10.96 10.60
CA VAL A 279 3.97 10.73 10.95
C VAL A 279 3.82 10.46 12.44
N GLU A 280 4.60 9.53 12.99
CA GLU A 280 4.61 9.17 14.40
C GLU A 280 4.96 10.39 15.28
N HIS A 281 5.99 11.15 14.91
CA HIS A 281 6.40 12.35 15.65
C HIS A 281 5.27 13.39 15.76
N VAL A 282 4.58 13.69 14.65
CA VAL A 282 3.50 14.68 14.65
C VAL A 282 2.32 14.20 15.49
N LEU A 283 1.90 12.94 15.34
CA LEU A 283 0.80 12.38 16.13
C LEU A 283 1.11 12.36 17.63
N GLY A 284 2.34 11.95 18.01
CA GLY A 284 2.76 11.93 19.41
C GLY A 284 2.83 13.32 20.04
N ALA A 285 3.26 14.33 19.29
CA ALA A 285 3.26 15.72 19.76
C ALA A 285 1.84 16.24 20.02
N GLU A 286 0.91 16.01 19.09
CA GLU A 286 -0.48 16.42 19.22
C GLU A 286 -1.18 15.72 20.39
N GLU A 287 -0.94 14.42 20.58
CA GLU A 287 -1.51 13.67 21.70
C GLU A 287 -1.03 14.21 23.06
N ALA A 288 0.26 14.54 23.18
CA ALA A 288 0.82 15.13 24.38
C ALA A 288 0.20 16.51 24.68
N GLU A 289 -0.01 17.33 23.64
CA GLU A 289 -0.70 18.62 23.76
C GLU A 289 -2.14 18.45 24.24
N SER A 290 -2.95 17.56 23.65
CA SER A 290 -4.33 17.30 24.08
C SER A 290 -4.42 16.86 25.55
N LYS A 291 -3.50 16.00 26.01
CA LYS A 291 -3.41 15.58 27.42
C LYS A 291 -3.05 16.74 28.35
N SER A 292 -2.17 17.65 27.92
CA SER A 292 -1.74 18.81 28.72
C SER A 292 -2.84 19.85 28.92
N TYR A 293 -3.74 20.01 27.95
CA TYR A 293 -4.85 20.98 28.01
C TYR A 293 -6.15 20.41 28.56
N GLY A 294 -6.20 19.12 28.93
CA GLY A 294 -7.43 18.47 29.43
C GLY A 294 -8.56 18.41 28.40
N ILE A 295 -8.24 18.61 27.11
CA ILE A 295 -9.21 18.53 26.01
C ILE A 295 -9.39 17.05 25.68
N ARG A 296 -10.48 16.45 26.20
CA ARG A 296 -10.94 15.14 25.73
C ARG A 296 -11.63 15.36 24.39
N HIS A 297 -11.02 14.91 23.29
CA HIS A 297 -11.73 14.80 22.02
C HIS A 297 -12.76 13.66 22.15
N CYS A 298 -14.04 14.02 21.95
CA CYS A 298 -15.18 13.10 21.91
C CYS A 298 -15.38 12.51 20.51
#